data_AF-A0A9P9CFG0-F1
#
_entry.id   AF-A0A9P9CFG0-F1
#
_cell.length_a   1.000
_cell.length_b   1.000
_cell.length_c   1.000
_cell.angle_alpha   90.00
_cell.angle_beta   90.00
_cell.angle_gamma   90.00
#
_symmetry.space_group_name_H-M   'P 1'
#
loop_
_entity.id
_entity.type
_entity.pdbx_description
1 polymer ?
#
loop_
_entity_poly.entity_id
_entity_poly.type
_entity_poly.pdbx_seq_one_letter_code
_entity_poly.pdbx_strand_id
1 'polypeptide(L)'
;MSTPGQCEAHVSFPGGRMDEEDENGLYTAMRQTWEELGIDLAERDYVCVGQLDDREITTSLGKRLLMILSPFVFLQVTPHNAPVDPLPEISLHWVPLARLAIAKPTWSSVTADISVRMAPRYPVLRKLIRLLLGSMKFAAIVLNDPPSVKGKERATAPQQQDVLKLWGLTLGMTLDLLALLHPPRRPKLPLEPDADGLFGLEMAPSMASMFPRFSYPDVNFWIWVFGRRYRTVIRGWETSLRSDASPTERHRINWIGQAVNTFYGSVRRALVVVIVLRAIGLLLALGVGGWWVFLSGL
;
A
#
# COMPACT_ATOMS: atom_id res chain seq x y z
N MET A 1 -6.27 5.04 -20.35
CA MET A 1 -6.10 6.50 -20.19
C MET A 1 -6.55 6.87 -18.80
N SER A 2 -5.69 7.48 -17.98
CA SER A 2 -6.10 8.16 -16.75
C SER A 2 -6.67 9.51 -17.18
N THR A 3 -7.95 9.74 -16.92
CA THR A 3 -8.63 11.03 -17.15
C THR A 3 -7.87 12.13 -16.40
N PRO A 4 -7.46 13.22 -17.07
CA PRO A 4 -6.84 14.35 -16.40
C PRO A 4 -7.93 15.13 -15.67
N GLY A 5 -7.89 15.16 -14.34
CA GLY A 5 -8.81 15.98 -13.53
C GLY A 5 -9.26 15.38 -12.21
N GLN A 6 -9.01 14.10 -11.93
CA GLN A 6 -9.38 13.52 -10.65
C GLN A 6 -8.22 13.68 -9.66
N CYS A 7 -8.32 14.66 -8.75
CA CYS A 7 -7.54 14.65 -7.53
C CYS A 7 -8.02 13.46 -6.71
N GLU A 8 -7.41 12.28 -6.88
CA GLU A 8 -7.69 11.15 -6.00
C GLU A 8 -7.27 11.55 -4.58
N ALA A 9 -8.25 11.89 -3.74
CA ALA A 9 -8.03 12.19 -2.34
C ALA A 9 -7.35 10.99 -1.67
N HIS A 10 -6.22 11.24 -1.01
CA HIS A 10 -5.48 10.20 -0.29
C HIS A 10 -6.14 9.96 1.07
N VAL A 11 -6.50 8.71 1.35
CA VAL A 11 -7.04 8.31 2.66
C VAL A 11 -5.89 7.88 3.57
N SER A 12 -5.73 8.56 4.70
CA SER A 12 -4.74 8.27 5.73
C SER A 12 -5.34 8.38 7.13
N PHE A 13 -4.68 7.73 8.09
CA PHE A 13 -4.85 8.05 9.50
C PHE A 13 -4.11 9.36 9.83
N PRO A 14 -4.50 10.09 10.89
CA PRO A 14 -3.76 11.26 11.32
C PRO A 14 -2.33 10.90 11.69
N GLY A 15 -1.38 11.79 11.40
CA GLY A 15 0.02 11.56 11.73
C GLY A 15 1.00 12.28 10.80
N GLY A 16 2.23 12.39 11.25
CA GLY A 16 3.25 13.18 10.57
C GLY A 16 4.67 12.82 10.98
N ARG A 17 5.60 13.75 10.72
CA ARG A 17 7.00 13.59 11.13
C ARG A 17 7.15 13.94 12.60
N MET A 18 8.04 13.20 13.26
CA MET A 18 8.50 13.51 14.61
C MET A 18 9.21 14.86 14.61
N ASP A 19 8.80 15.73 15.52
CA ASP A 19 9.46 17.00 15.82
C ASP A 19 10.60 16.79 16.82
N GLU A 20 11.51 17.74 16.94
CA GLU A 20 12.60 17.72 17.93
C GLU A 20 12.07 17.81 19.37
N GLU A 21 10.88 18.38 19.55
CA GLU A 21 10.20 18.50 20.84
C GLU A 21 9.43 17.23 21.26
N ASP A 22 9.22 16.28 20.33
CA ASP A 22 8.48 15.05 20.63
C ASP A 22 9.39 14.06 21.38
N GLU A 23 8.98 13.63 22.58
CA GLU A 23 9.76 12.66 23.37
C GLU A 23 9.89 11.29 22.68
N ASN A 24 8.85 10.87 21.96
CA ASN A 24 8.81 9.62 21.19
C ASN A 24 7.66 9.66 20.16
N GLY A 25 7.55 8.59 19.37
CA GLY A 25 6.52 8.47 18.33
C GLY A 25 5.07 8.48 18.82
N LEU A 26 4.80 8.12 20.08
CA LEU A 26 3.45 8.22 20.66
C LEU A 26 3.04 9.69 20.81
N TYR A 27 3.93 10.52 21.36
CA TYR A 27 3.69 11.97 21.49
C TYR A 27 3.55 12.65 20.14
N THR A 28 4.34 12.24 19.13
CA THR A 28 4.15 12.69 17.75
C THR A 28 2.73 12.38 17.24
N ALA A 29 2.24 11.15 17.45
CA ALA A 29 0.91 10.76 17.00
C ALA A 29 -0.20 11.57 17.70
N MET A 30 -0.05 11.83 19.00
CA MET A 30 -0.99 12.65 19.77
C MET A 30 -1.01 14.10 19.28
N ARG A 31 0.18 14.71 19.13
CA ARG A 31 0.33 16.08 18.65
C ARG A 31 -0.24 16.26 17.24
N GLN A 32 0.12 15.37 16.30
CA GLN A 32 -0.38 15.43 14.92
C GLN A 32 -1.90 15.24 14.86
N THR A 33 -2.46 14.35 15.69
CA THR A 33 -3.93 14.16 15.76
C THR A 33 -4.63 15.42 16.28
N TRP A 34 -4.04 16.10 17.27
CA TRP A 34 -4.55 17.38 17.76
C TRP A 34 -4.45 18.48 16.70
N GLU A 35 -3.29 18.66 16.07
CA GLU A 35 -3.04 19.68 15.04
C GLU A 35 -3.94 19.50 13.80
N GLU A 36 -4.13 18.26 13.34
CA GLU A 36 -4.87 17.98 12.11
C GLU A 36 -6.38 17.93 12.33
N LEU A 37 -6.84 17.38 13.47
CA LEU A 37 -8.25 17.02 13.71
C LEU A 37 -8.90 17.76 14.87
N GLY A 38 -8.13 18.41 15.74
CA GLY A 38 -8.61 18.95 17.01
C GLY A 38 -9.02 17.87 18.02
N ILE A 39 -8.57 16.63 17.87
CA ILE A 39 -8.86 15.53 18.80
C ILE A 39 -7.70 15.39 19.77
N ASP A 40 -7.95 15.65 21.05
CA ASP A 40 -6.93 15.47 22.09
C ASP A 40 -6.92 14.02 22.59
N LEU A 41 -5.92 13.26 22.17
CA LEU A 41 -5.72 11.87 22.59
C LEU A 41 -5.14 11.73 24.00
N ALA A 42 -4.72 12.84 24.65
CA ALA A 42 -4.27 12.84 26.04
C ALA A 42 -5.44 12.89 27.05
N GLU A 43 -6.63 13.27 26.58
CA GLU A 43 -7.82 13.33 27.40
C GLU A 43 -8.29 11.95 27.87
N ARG A 44 -9.04 11.95 28.99
CA ARG A 44 -9.53 10.71 29.62
C ARG A 44 -10.52 9.91 28.77
N ASP A 45 -11.01 10.53 27.71
CA ASP A 45 -11.92 9.93 26.75
C ASP A 45 -11.23 8.90 25.85
N TYR A 46 -9.89 8.91 25.82
CA TYR A 46 -9.09 8.04 24.98
C TYR A 46 -8.08 7.24 25.81
N VAL A 47 -7.86 6.00 25.41
CA VAL A 47 -6.86 5.12 26.00
C VAL A 47 -5.99 4.55 24.89
N CYS A 48 -4.68 4.74 24.98
CA CYS A 48 -3.74 4.06 24.09
C CYS A 48 -3.76 2.56 24.40
N VAL A 49 -4.22 1.74 23.45
CA VAL A 49 -4.30 0.28 23.62
C VAL A 49 -3.04 -0.43 23.16
N GLY A 50 -2.16 0.27 22.44
CA GLY A 50 -0.85 -0.24 22.04
C GLY A 50 -0.35 0.29 20.71
N GLN A 51 0.82 -0.20 20.32
CA GLN A 51 1.50 0.09 19.06
C GLN A 51 1.37 -1.12 18.11
N LEU A 52 1.13 -0.87 16.83
CA LEU A 52 1.24 -1.88 15.78
C LEU A 52 2.70 -2.04 15.32
N ASP A 53 2.99 -3.08 14.55
CA ASP A 53 4.36 -3.30 14.08
C ASP A 53 4.90 -2.14 13.24
N ASP A 54 6.14 -1.75 13.52
CA ASP A 54 6.85 -0.69 12.80
C ASP A 54 7.05 -1.06 11.32
N ARG A 55 6.93 -0.04 10.46
CA ARG A 55 7.00 -0.18 9.01
C ARG A 55 8.14 0.63 8.43
N GLU A 56 9.06 -0.07 7.79
CA GLU A 56 10.14 0.57 7.03
C GLU A 56 9.59 1.17 5.71
N ILE A 57 9.58 2.49 5.63
CA ILE A 57 9.29 3.19 4.37
C ILE A 57 10.61 3.38 3.63
N THR A 58 10.69 2.75 2.46
CA THR A 58 11.89 2.77 1.62
C THR A 58 11.66 3.54 0.32
N THR A 59 12.74 3.91 -0.36
CA THR A 59 12.69 4.43 -1.74
C THR A 59 11.94 3.47 -2.66
N SER A 60 11.48 3.96 -3.82
CA SER A 60 10.52 3.34 -4.75
C SER A 60 10.75 1.89 -5.21
N LEU A 61 11.84 1.24 -4.79
CA LEU A 61 12.26 -0.14 -5.08
C LEU A 61 13.03 -0.79 -3.91
N GLY A 62 12.80 -0.36 -2.67
CA GLY A 62 13.39 -0.98 -1.47
C GLY A 62 14.88 -0.74 -1.27
N LYS A 63 15.50 0.24 -1.95
CA LYS A 63 16.98 0.40 -1.94
C LYS A 63 17.53 1.07 -0.70
N ARG A 64 16.81 2.05 -0.16
CA ARG A 64 17.24 2.92 0.92
C ARG A 64 16.07 3.16 1.85
N LEU A 65 16.28 2.94 3.15
CA LEU A 65 15.35 3.33 4.21
C LEU A 65 15.24 4.85 4.22
N LEU A 66 14.02 5.35 4.11
CA LEU A 66 13.71 6.77 4.17
C LEU A 66 13.26 7.16 5.57
N MET A 67 12.35 6.39 6.14
CA MET A 67 11.79 6.62 7.48
C MET A 67 11.16 5.34 8.01
N ILE A 68 10.88 5.32 9.33
CA ILE A 68 10.12 4.27 9.99
C ILE A 68 8.77 4.88 10.37
N LEU A 69 7.70 4.16 10.08
CA LEU A 69 6.34 4.52 10.45
C LEU A 69 5.90 3.63 11.61
N SER A 70 5.56 4.25 12.73
CA SER A 70 5.12 3.58 13.95
C SER A 70 3.64 3.88 14.21
N PRO A 71 2.72 2.92 14.02
CA PRO A 71 1.29 3.17 14.19
C PRO A 71 0.85 2.93 15.64
N PHE A 72 0.08 3.86 16.21
CA PHE A 72 -0.50 3.73 17.54
C PHE A 72 -2.02 3.62 17.46
N VAL A 73 -2.60 2.78 18.33
CA VAL A 73 -4.04 2.52 18.36
C VAL A 73 -4.59 3.09 19.65
N PHE A 74 -5.63 3.92 19.51
CA PHE A 74 -6.37 4.51 20.62
C PHE A 74 -7.80 4.00 20.62
N LEU A 75 -8.31 3.71 21.81
CA LEU A 75 -9.69 3.36 22.06
C LEU A 75 -10.39 4.54 22.71
N GLN A 76 -11.46 5.00 22.10
CA GLN A 76 -12.39 5.92 22.74
C GLN A 76 -13.24 5.15 23.76
N VAL A 77 -13.17 5.56 25.02
CA VAL A 77 -13.86 4.88 26.14
C VAL A 77 -15.14 5.59 26.58
N THR A 78 -15.46 6.73 25.95
CA THR A 78 -16.71 7.46 26.16
C THR A 78 -17.67 7.31 24.98
N PRO A 79 -18.99 7.33 25.23
CA PRO A 79 -19.99 7.16 24.18
C PRO A 79 -20.24 8.43 23.36
N HIS A 80 -19.69 9.57 23.78
CA HIS A 80 -19.86 10.86 23.12
C HIS A 80 -18.70 11.12 22.17
N ASN A 81 -19.02 11.43 20.90
CA ASN A 81 -18.00 11.86 19.95
C ASN A 81 -17.38 13.18 20.44
N ALA A 82 -16.04 13.23 20.52
CA ALA A 82 -15.35 14.47 20.82
C ALA A 82 -15.67 15.52 19.75
N PRO A 83 -15.74 16.82 20.13
CA PRO A 83 -15.75 17.88 19.14
C PRO A 83 -14.48 17.77 18.28
N VAL A 84 -14.65 17.84 16.97
CA VAL A 84 -13.54 17.82 16.00
C VAL A 84 -13.48 19.18 15.31
N ASP A 85 -12.26 19.64 15.02
CA ASP A 85 -12.00 20.85 14.25
C ASP A 85 -10.92 20.55 13.20
N PRO A 86 -11.26 19.75 12.16
CA PRO A 86 -10.30 19.36 11.15
C PRO A 86 -9.82 20.56 10.35
N LEU A 87 -8.55 20.51 9.92
CA LEU A 87 -7.99 21.49 8.99
C LEU A 87 -8.88 21.59 7.72
N PRO A 88 -8.94 22.77 7.05
CA PRO A 88 -9.85 22.99 5.93
C PRO A 88 -9.71 22.01 4.75
N GLU A 89 -8.51 21.45 4.58
CA GLU A 89 -8.17 20.48 3.51
C GLU A 89 -8.54 19.03 3.87
N ILE A 90 -8.92 18.77 5.12
CA ILE A 90 -9.17 17.43 5.65
C ILE A 90 -10.68 17.17 5.74
N SER A 91 -11.09 16.00 5.27
CA SER A 91 -12.43 15.45 5.51
C SER A 91 -12.33 14.19 6.35
N LEU A 92 -13.18 14.08 7.37
CA LEU A 92 -13.17 12.96 8.30
C LEU A 92 -14.23 11.93 7.94
N HIS A 93 -13.84 10.67 8.01
CA HIS A 93 -14.66 9.52 7.64
C HIS A 93 -14.58 8.46 8.74
N TRP A 94 -15.68 8.25 9.45
CA TRP A 94 -15.80 7.16 10.42
C TRP A 94 -16.31 5.91 9.73
N VAL A 95 -15.43 4.91 9.55
CA VAL A 95 -15.76 3.65 8.88
C VAL A 95 -15.93 2.54 9.91
N PRO A 96 -17.11 1.88 9.99
CA PRO A 96 -17.30 0.77 10.91
C PRO A 96 -16.35 -0.40 10.62
N LEU A 97 -15.53 -0.80 11.60
CA LEU A 97 -14.57 -1.92 11.45
C LEU A 97 -15.25 -3.23 11.02
N ALA A 98 -16.50 -3.46 11.45
CA ALA A 98 -17.27 -4.64 11.05
C ALA A 98 -17.51 -4.73 9.53
N ARG A 99 -17.55 -3.61 8.81
CA ARG A 99 -17.66 -3.62 7.33
C ARG A 99 -16.39 -4.11 6.66
N LEU A 100 -15.24 -3.90 7.29
CA LEU A 100 -13.95 -4.34 6.78
C LEU A 100 -13.64 -5.78 7.20
N ALA A 101 -14.14 -6.22 8.35
CA ALA A 101 -13.89 -7.54 8.93
C ALA A 101 -14.92 -8.63 8.54
N ILE A 102 -16.21 -8.29 8.55
CA ILE A 102 -17.32 -9.25 8.46
C ILE A 102 -18.08 -9.11 7.14
N ALA A 103 -18.35 -7.88 6.70
CA ALA A 103 -18.94 -7.68 5.37
C ALA A 103 -17.87 -7.97 4.29
N LYS A 104 -18.28 -8.45 3.11
CA LYS A 104 -17.37 -8.58 1.98
C LYS A 104 -17.05 -7.16 1.48
N PRO A 105 -15.84 -6.61 1.71
CA PRO A 105 -15.54 -5.26 1.27
C PRO A 105 -15.44 -5.24 -0.26
N THR A 106 -15.81 -4.12 -0.87
CA THR A 106 -15.67 -3.92 -2.32
C THR A 106 -14.21 -3.64 -2.64
N TRP A 107 -13.52 -4.65 -3.16
CA TRP A 107 -12.14 -4.51 -3.62
C TRP A 107 -12.08 -3.80 -4.97
N SER A 108 -11.06 -2.96 -5.13
CA SER A 108 -10.71 -2.26 -6.36
C SER A 108 -9.19 -2.20 -6.48
N SER A 109 -8.69 -1.54 -7.53
CA SER A 109 -7.27 -1.33 -7.71
C SER A 109 -6.92 0.12 -8.01
N VAL A 110 -5.82 0.61 -7.43
CA VAL A 110 -5.22 1.91 -7.75
C VAL A 110 -4.02 1.69 -8.66
N THR A 111 -4.00 2.36 -9.81
CA THR A 111 -2.90 2.24 -10.76
C THR A 111 -1.81 3.25 -10.47
N ALA A 112 -0.57 2.80 -10.26
CA ALA A 112 0.59 3.67 -10.17
C ALA A 112 1.51 3.49 -11.38
N ASP A 113 2.08 4.59 -11.85
CA ASP A 113 3.04 4.62 -12.95
C ASP A 113 4.47 4.49 -12.40
N ILE A 114 5.11 3.36 -12.67
CA ILE A 114 6.51 3.07 -12.26
C ILE A 114 7.49 4.05 -12.91
N SER A 115 7.16 4.51 -14.12
CA SER A 115 8.08 5.27 -14.94
C SER A 115 8.47 6.60 -14.28
N VAL A 116 7.54 7.22 -13.53
CA VAL A 116 7.78 8.41 -12.68
C VAL A 116 8.84 8.11 -11.62
N ARG A 117 8.74 6.93 -11.01
CA ARG A 117 9.58 6.53 -9.87
C ARG A 117 10.98 6.08 -10.30
N MET A 118 11.15 5.60 -11.53
CA MET A 118 12.44 5.11 -12.04
C MET A 118 13.21 6.14 -12.86
N ALA A 119 12.53 7.00 -13.62
CA ALA A 119 13.15 8.00 -14.48
C ALA A 119 12.48 9.37 -14.33
N PRO A 120 12.52 10.00 -13.14
CA PRO A 120 11.83 11.27 -12.90
C PRO A 120 12.35 12.41 -13.80
N ARG A 121 13.63 12.35 -14.20
CA ARG A 121 14.31 13.42 -14.96
C ARG A 121 14.26 13.26 -16.48
N TYR A 122 13.77 12.13 -17.03
CA TYR A 122 13.90 11.81 -18.45
C TYR A 122 12.57 11.40 -19.10
N PRO A 123 11.84 12.32 -19.78
CA PRO A 123 10.48 12.06 -20.27
C PRO A 123 10.41 11.01 -21.40
N VAL A 124 11.42 10.95 -22.27
CA VAL A 124 11.49 9.93 -23.34
C VAL A 124 11.74 8.55 -22.75
N LEU A 125 12.71 8.45 -21.83
CA LEU A 125 12.98 7.21 -21.09
C LEU A 125 11.76 6.77 -20.28
N ARG A 126 10.99 7.72 -19.72
CA ARG A 126 9.73 7.46 -19.03
C ARG A 126 8.70 6.77 -19.93
N LYS A 127 8.50 7.27 -21.15
CA LYS A 127 7.59 6.64 -22.14
C LYS A 127 8.06 5.23 -22.51
N LEU A 128 9.37 5.06 -22.73
CA LEU A 128 9.96 3.74 -23.03
C LEU A 128 9.77 2.76 -21.87
N ILE A 129 10.06 3.17 -20.64
CA ILE A 129 9.86 2.33 -19.44
C ILE A 129 8.39 1.99 -19.27
N ARG A 130 7.48 2.94 -19.49
CA ARG A 130 6.03 2.69 -19.42
C ARG A 130 5.57 1.68 -20.47
N LEU A 131 6.11 1.75 -21.69
CA LEU A 131 5.85 0.78 -22.75
C LEU A 131 6.41 -0.61 -22.38
N LEU A 132 7.60 -0.67 -21.80
CA LEU A 132 8.29 -1.92 -21.48
C LEU A 132 7.78 -2.60 -20.20
N LEU A 133 7.34 -1.86 -19.19
CA LEU A 133 6.97 -2.40 -17.87
C LEU A 133 5.48 -2.33 -17.56
N GLY A 134 4.72 -1.51 -18.28
CA GLY A 134 3.29 -1.32 -18.07
C GLY A 134 3.01 -0.49 -16.81
N SER A 135 1.82 -0.68 -16.24
CA SER A 135 1.40 -0.04 -14.98
C SER A 135 1.42 -1.03 -13.81
N MET A 136 1.65 -0.51 -12.60
CA MET A 136 1.41 -1.23 -11.36
C MET A 136 -0.03 -1.03 -10.89
N LYS A 137 -0.65 -2.08 -10.37
CA LYS A 137 -1.96 -2.05 -9.71
C LYS A 137 -1.78 -2.43 -8.25
N PHE A 138 -2.21 -1.57 -7.34
CA PHE A 138 -2.26 -1.83 -5.90
C PHE A 138 -3.68 -2.19 -5.50
N ALA A 139 -3.84 -3.11 -4.55
CA ALA A 139 -5.15 -3.42 -4.01
C ALA A 139 -5.69 -2.23 -3.19
N ALA A 140 -7.00 -1.99 -3.30
CA ALA A 140 -7.69 -0.93 -2.62
C ALA A 140 -9.07 -1.40 -2.17
N ILE A 141 -9.57 -0.90 -1.04
CA ILE A 141 -10.96 -1.07 -0.62
C ILE A 141 -11.70 0.23 -0.92
N VAL A 142 -12.84 0.12 -1.59
CA VAL A 142 -13.69 1.28 -1.86
C VAL A 142 -14.50 1.61 -0.61
N LEU A 143 -14.41 2.86 -0.17
CA LEU A 143 -15.21 3.44 0.90
C LEU A 143 -16.34 4.25 0.23
N ASN A 144 -17.56 3.73 0.27
CA ASN A 144 -18.73 4.37 -0.36
C ASN A 144 -19.44 5.36 0.58
N ASP A 145 -18.88 5.65 1.74
CA ASP A 145 -19.54 6.46 2.76
C ASP A 145 -19.28 7.97 2.51
N PRO A 146 -20.31 8.83 2.65
CA PRO A 146 -20.09 10.28 2.65
C PRO A 146 -19.24 10.69 3.87
N PRO A 147 -18.51 11.82 3.79
CA PRO A 147 -17.73 12.33 4.91
C PRO A 147 -18.60 12.53 6.14
N SER A 148 -18.14 12.03 7.27
CA SER A 148 -18.76 12.22 8.57
C SER A 148 -18.66 13.68 9.01
N VAL A 149 -17.52 14.32 8.72
CA VAL A 149 -17.29 15.76 8.94
C VAL A 149 -16.48 16.32 7.77
N LYS A 150 -16.92 17.44 7.19
CA LYS A 150 -16.15 18.19 6.18
C LYS A 150 -15.45 19.37 6.86
N GLY A 151 -14.16 19.58 6.56
CA GLY A 151 -13.49 20.84 6.86
C GLY A 151 -14.23 22.03 6.25
N LYS A 152 -14.06 23.22 6.83
CA LYS A 152 -14.70 24.45 6.34
C LYS A 152 -14.08 24.86 4.99
N GLU A 153 -14.56 24.29 3.89
CA GLU A 153 -14.17 24.74 2.54
C GLU A 153 -14.78 26.12 2.23
N ARG A 154 -13.98 26.98 1.59
CA ARG A 154 -14.49 28.15 0.86
C ARG A 154 -15.34 27.65 -0.31
N ALA A 155 -16.60 28.07 -0.35
CA ALA A 155 -17.57 27.66 -1.35
C ALA A 155 -17.13 27.99 -2.79
N THR A 156 -16.53 27.04 -3.49
CA THR A 156 -16.39 27.08 -4.95
C THR A 156 -16.42 25.68 -5.57
N ALA A 157 -17.40 25.47 -6.45
CA ALA A 157 -17.61 24.36 -7.40
C ALA A 157 -18.34 23.08 -6.91
N PRO A 158 -19.19 22.47 -7.78
CA PRO A 158 -19.94 21.26 -7.45
C PRO A 158 -18.98 20.07 -7.26
N GLN A 159 -18.91 19.56 -6.03
CA GLN A 159 -18.15 18.37 -5.67
C GLN A 159 -18.72 17.14 -6.37
N GLN A 160 -18.07 16.73 -7.46
CA GLN A 160 -18.15 15.39 -7.99
C GLN A 160 -17.78 14.43 -6.84
N GLN A 161 -18.66 13.49 -6.49
CA GLN A 161 -18.41 12.52 -5.43
C GLN A 161 -17.22 11.64 -5.83
N ASP A 162 -16.03 12.02 -5.39
CA ASP A 162 -14.84 11.23 -5.60
C ASP A 162 -14.93 9.94 -4.78
N VAL A 163 -14.81 8.82 -5.47
CA VAL A 163 -14.85 7.49 -4.87
C VAL A 163 -13.62 7.33 -3.98
N LEU A 164 -13.81 7.29 -2.67
CA LEU A 164 -12.73 7.14 -1.69
C LEU A 164 -12.17 5.73 -1.74
N LYS A 165 -10.85 5.62 -1.83
CA LYS A 165 -10.13 4.35 -1.89
C LYS A 165 -9.16 4.26 -0.73
N LEU A 166 -9.31 3.24 0.09
CA LEU A 166 -8.35 2.86 1.12
C LEU A 166 -7.30 1.94 0.51
N TRP A 167 -6.06 2.40 0.37
CA TRP A 167 -4.98 1.62 -0.25
C TRP A 167 -3.61 1.92 0.38
N GLY A 168 -2.58 1.18 -0.03
CA GLY A 168 -1.21 1.43 0.39
C GLY A 168 -0.97 1.17 1.88
N LEU A 169 -0.20 2.06 2.53
CA LEU A 169 0.19 1.92 3.93
C LEU A 169 -1.02 1.92 4.88
N THR A 170 -1.99 2.81 4.65
CA THR A 170 -3.22 2.91 5.43
C THR A 170 -3.99 1.60 5.39
N LEU A 171 -4.23 1.04 4.20
CA LEU A 171 -4.88 -0.26 4.05
C LEU A 171 -4.11 -1.38 4.76
N GLY A 172 -2.77 -1.38 4.64
CA GLY A 172 -1.94 -2.34 5.34
C GLY A 172 -2.13 -2.27 6.86
N MET A 173 -2.08 -1.08 7.45
CA MET A 173 -2.23 -0.90 8.92
C MET A 173 -3.63 -1.31 9.38
N THR A 174 -4.66 -0.94 8.61
CA THR A 174 -6.03 -1.37 8.88
C THR A 174 -6.16 -2.89 8.91
N LEU A 175 -5.56 -3.59 7.94
CA LEU A 175 -5.64 -5.05 7.87
C LEU A 175 -4.84 -5.73 9.00
N ASP A 176 -3.74 -5.14 9.47
CA ASP A 176 -3.01 -5.62 10.65
C ASP A 176 -3.87 -5.52 11.92
N LEU A 177 -4.49 -4.36 12.14
CA LEU A 177 -5.41 -4.17 13.26
C LEU A 177 -6.57 -5.17 13.21
N LEU A 178 -7.16 -5.38 12.03
CA LEU A 178 -8.24 -6.36 11.87
C LEU A 178 -7.78 -7.80 12.13
N ALA A 179 -6.55 -8.15 11.76
CA ALA A 179 -5.98 -9.46 12.05
C ALA A 179 -5.77 -9.69 13.55
N LEU A 180 -5.46 -8.65 14.32
CA LEU A 180 -5.38 -8.70 15.78
C LEU A 180 -6.77 -8.81 16.44
N LEU A 181 -7.77 -8.07 15.92
CA LEU A 181 -9.14 -8.06 16.46
C LEU A 181 -9.90 -9.35 16.16
N HIS A 182 -9.74 -9.88 14.95
CA HIS A 182 -10.41 -11.09 14.48
C HIS A 182 -9.35 -12.08 13.97
N PRO A 183 -8.61 -12.75 14.89
CA PRO A 183 -7.63 -13.74 14.47
C PRO A 183 -8.34 -14.78 13.62
N PRO A 184 -7.89 -14.98 12.37
CA PRO A 184 -8.63 -15.80 11.43
C PRO A 184 -8.67 -17.24 11.96
N ARG A 185 -9.89 -17.79 12.18
CA ARG A 185 -10.09 -19.18 12.63
C ARG A 185 -9.44 -20.22 11.69
N ARG A 186 -9.15 -19.80 10.46
CA ARG A 186 -8.26 -20.43 9.46
C ARG A 186 -7.62 -19.29 8.66
N PRO A 187 -6.32 -19.29 8.30
CA PRO A 187 -5.63 -18.18 7.61
C PRO A 187 -6.09 -17.92 6.16
N LYS A 188 -7.31 -18.34 5.79
CA LYS A 188 -7.90 -18.14 4.47
C LYS A 188 -8.87 -16.97 4.53
N LEU A 189 -8.35 -15.75 4.47
CA LEU A 189 -9.15 -14.66 3.91
C LEU A 189 -8.96 -14.71 2.39
N PRO A 190 -10.03 -14.96 1.60
CA PRO A 190 -9.96 -14.83 0.16
C PRO A 190 -9.86 -13.33 -0.16
N LEU A 191 -8.65 -12.81 -0.28
CA LEU A 191 -8.42 -11.74 -1.23
C LEU A 191 -8.50 -12.37 -2.62
N GLU A 192 -9.71 -12.42 -3.17
CA GLU A 192 -9.91 -12.53 -4.61
C GLU A 192 -9.78 -11.13 -5.22
N PRO A 193 -8.77 -10.88 -6.06
CA PRO A 193 -8.93 -10.06 -7.23
C PRO A 193 -8.75 -10.99 -8.42
N ASP A 194 -9.86 -11.51 -8.92
CA ASP A 194 -10.01 -12.44 -10.05
C ASP A 194 -9.23 -13.76 -9.96
N ALA A 195 -9.84 -14.79 -10.55
CA ALA A 195 -9.51 -16.21 -10.59
C ALA A 195 -8.06 -16.60 -10.99
N ASP A 196 -7.17 -15.63 -11.23
CA ASP A 196 -5.77 -15.86 -11.52
C ASP A 196 -4.95 -15.73 -10.22
N GLY A 197 -5.05 -16.75 -9.38
CA GLY A 197 -4.17 -17.00 -8.25
C GLY A 197 -2.71 -17.22 -8.67
N LEU A 198 -2.07 -16.23 -9.29
CA LEU A 198 -0.74 -16.31 -9.88
C LEU A 198 0.38 -16.51 -8.84
N PHE A 199 0.02 -16.63 -7.57
CA PHE A 199 0.95 -17.09 -6.54
C PHE A 199 0.50 -18.34 -5.80
N GLY A 200 -0.79 -18.69 -5.73
CA GLY A 200 -1.25 -19.80 -4.86
C GLY A 200 -0.71 -19.73 -3.42
N LEU A 201 -0.26 -18.55 -2.99
CA LEU A 201 0.32 -18.29 -1.69
C LEU A 201 -0.80 -17.70 -0.84
N GLU A 202 -1.15 -18.42 0.23
CA GLU A 202 -1.89 -17.85 1.35
C GLU A 202 -1.05 -16.68 1.88
N MET A 203 -1.52 -15.44 1.71
CA MET A 203 -0.85 -14.25 2.24
C MET A 203 -1.76 -13.59 3.28
N ALA A 204 -1.15 -13.04 4.32
CA ALA A 204 -1.85 -12.14 5.21
C ALA A 204 -2.42 -10.97 4.39
N PRO A 205 -3.69 -10.59 4.61
CA PRO A 205 -4.33 -9.50 3.89
C PRO A 205 -3.52 -8.20 3.87
N SER A 206 -2.87 -7.87 4.99
CA SER A 206 -2.05 -6.66 5.17
C SER A 206 -0.77 -6.63 4.33
N MET A 207 -0.25 -7.79 3.95
CA MET A 207 0.91 -7.91 3.06
C MET A 207 0.48 -7.75 1.60
N ALA A 208 -0.65 -8.33 1.20
CA ALA A 208 -1.17 -8.25 -0.16
C ALA A 208 -1.52 -6.82 -0.59
N SER A 209 -1.87 -5.93 0.34
CA SER A 209 -2.18 -4.53 0.05
C SER A 209 -0.97 -3.68 -0.32
N MET A 210 0.24 -4.08 0.11
CA MET A 210 1.49 -3.36 -0.17
C MET A 210 2.19 -3.84 -1.44
N PHE A 211 1.83 -5.00 -1.99
CA PHE A 211 2.47 -5.58 -3.16
C PHE A 211 1.73 -5.26 -4.46
N PRO A 212 2.35 -4.54 -5.41
CA PRO A 212 1.72 -4.25 -6.68
C PRO A 212 1.70 -5.48 -7.60
N ARG A 213 0.64 -5.59 -8.39
CA ARG A 213 0.58 -6.44 -9.59
C ARG A 213 0.98 -5.64 -10.82
N PHE A 214 1.69 -6.25 -11.75
CA PHE A 214 2.01 -5.60 -13.02
C PHE A 214 0.96 -5.96 -14.07
N SER A 215 0.67 -5.02 -14.96
CA SER A 215 -0.29 -5.26 -16.06
C SER A 215 0.18 -6.31 -17.06
N TYR A 216 1.48 -6.58 -17.16
CA TYR A 216 2.02 -7.59 -18.06
C TYR A 216 2.26 -8.94 -17.37
N PRO A 217 1.78 -10.05 -17.95
CA PRO A 217 1.85 -11.37 -17.33
C PRO A 217 3.27 -11.93 -17.23
N ASP A 218 4.13 -11.64 -18.22
CA ASP A 218 5.55 -12.03 -18.23
C ASP A 218 6.32 -11.37 -17.07
N VAL A 219 6.02 -10.11 -16.74
CA VAL A 219 6.60 -9.43 -15.58
C VAL A 219 6.21 -10.15 -14.30
N ASN A 220 4.93 -10.47 -14.13
CA ASN A 220 4.46 -11.21 -12.94
C ASN A 220 5.10 -12.61 -12.85
N PHE A 221 5.27 -13.29 -13.98
CA PHE A 221 5.97 -14.58 -14.04
C PHE A 221 7.41 -14.48 -13.54
N TRP A 222 8.19 -13.51 -14.03
CA TRP A 222 9.58 -13.36 -13.59
C TRP A 222 9.69 -12.94 -12.12
N ILE A 223 8.75 -12.13 -11.61
CA ILE A 223 8.65 -11.83 -10.17
C ILE A 223 8.42 -13.12 -9.38
N TRP A 224 7.55 -14.01 -9.86
CA TRP A 224 7.30 -15.31 -9.24
C TRP A 224 8.54 -16.21 -9.22
N VAL A 225 9.31 -16.24 -10.32
CA VAL A 225 10.57 -16.99 -10.43
C VAL A 225 11.58 -16.49 -9.39
N PHE A 226 11.85 -15.19 -9.36
CA PHE A 226 12.82 -14.60 -8.44
C PHE A 226 12.31 -14.49 -6.99
N GLY A 227 11.00 -14.60 -6.78
CA GLY A 227 10.33 -14.52 -5.49
C GLY A 227 10.45 -15.77 -4.62
N ARG A 228 11.22 -16.81 -5.01
CA ARG A 228 11.38 -18.05 -4.22
C ARG A 228 11.87 -17.80 -2.79
N ARG A 229 12.79 -16.85 -2.60
CA ARG A 229 13.30 -16.47 -1.26
C ARG A 229 12.25 -15.73 -0.43
N TYR A 230 11.53 -14.79 -1.04
CA TYR A 230 10.39 -14.09 -0.43
C TYR A 230 9.32 -15.07 0.07
N ARG A 231 8.96 -16.07 -0.75
CA ARG A 231 8.05 -17.15 -0.37
C ARG A 231 8.50 -17.93 0.86
N THR A 232 9.81 -18.05 1.07
CA THR A 232 10.38 -18.74 2.23
C THR A 232 10.26 -17.88 3.50
N VAL A 233 10.47 -16.57 3.37
CA VAL A 233 10.30 -15.61 4.49
C VAL A 233 8.84 -15.58 4.97
N ILE A 234 7.87 -15.57 4.05
CA ILE A 234 6.43 -15.60 4.41
C ILE A 234 6.08 -16.89 5.17
N ARG A 235 6.54 -18.05 4.68
CA ARG A 235 6.31 -19.32 5.37
C ARG A 235 6.92 -19.32 6.77
N GLY A 236 8.09 -18.69 6.95
CA GLY A 236 8.72 -18.48 8.25
C GLY A 236 7.86 -17.61 9.19
N TRP A 237 7.27 -16.55 8.67
CA TRP A 237 6.32 -15.73 9.41
C TRP A 237 5.06 -16.52 9.81
N GLU A 238 4.44 -17.27 8.89
CA GLU A 238 3.28 -18.12 9.20
C GLU A 238 3.59 -19.14 10.30
N THR A 239 4.79 -19.71 10.30
CA THR A 239 5.21 -20.63 11.37
C THR A 239 5.39 -19.92 12.71
N SER A 240 5.84 -18.65 12.71
CA SER A 240 6.00 -17.84 13.94
C SER A 240 4.67 -17.39 14.54
N LEU A 241 3.64 -17.13 13.71
CA LEU A 241 2.28 -16.88 14.19
C LEU A 241 1.65 -18.11 14.84
N ARG A 242 2.01 -19.31 14.38
CA ARG A 242 1.52 -20.58 14.93
C ARG A 242 2.26 -21.00 16.19
N SER A 243 3.49 -20.51 16.42
CA SER A 243 4.21 -20.75 17.67
C SER A 243 3.63 -19.90 18.79
N ASP A 244 3.41 -20.52 19.93
CA ASP A 244 2.93 -19.92 21.19
C ASP A 244 4.01 -19.04 21.85
N ALA A 245 4.68 -18.20 21.06
CA ALA A 245 5.65 -17.22 21.53
C ALA A 245 4.92 -16.08 22.26
N SER A 246 5.49 -15.63 23.37
CA SER A 246 4.93 -14.55 24.18
C SER A 246 4.72 -13.28 23.33
N PRO A 247 3.68 -12.47 23.60
CA PRO A 247 3.40 -11.23 22.86
C PRO A 247 4.60 -10.27 22.77
N THR A 248 5.46 -10.28 23.79
CA THR A 248 6.68 -9.47 23.89
C THR A 248 7.79 -9.89 22.92
N GLU A 249 7.86 -11.18 22.55
CA GLU A 249 8.85 -11.71 21.60
C GLU A 249 8.41 -11.45 20.14
N ARG A 250 7.09 -11.43 19.89
CA ARG A 250 6.51 -11.19 18.56
C ARG A 250 6.75 -9.77 18.03
N HIS A 251 6.75 -8.78 18.91
CA HIS A 251 6.85 -7.36 18.54
C HIS A 251 8.25 -6.92 18.08
N ARG A 252 9.26 -7.80 18.13
CA ARG A 252 10.66 -7.46 17.81
C ARG A 252 11.13 -7.86 16.42
N ILE A 253 10.36 -8.66 15.68
CA ILE A 253 10.79 -9.13 14.37
C ILE A 253 10.02 -8.38 13.30
N ASN A 254 10.71 -7.44 12.63
CA ASN A 254 10.18 -6.69 11.48
C ASN A 254 10.01 -7.59 10.23
N TRP A 255 9.10 -8.56 10.32
CA TRP A 255 8.81 -9.52 9.24
C TRP A 255 8.27 -8.81 8.00
N ILE A 256 7.48 -7.77 8.19
CA ILE A 256 6.90 -6.96 7.12
C ILE A 256 8.02 -6.26 6.33
N GLY A 257 8.95 -5.58 7.01
CA GLY A 257 10.11 -4.95 6.39
C GLY A 257 11.00 -5.95 5.65
N GLN A 258 11.30 -7.11 6.26
CA GLN A 258 12.09 -8.16 5.61
C GLN A 258 11.39 -8.74 4.37
N ALA A 259 10.08 -9.01 4.45
CA ALA A 259 9.29 -9.50 3.34
C ALA A 259 9.19 -8.46 2.21
N VAL A 260 8.98 -7.18 2.55
CA VAL A 260 8.93 -6.07 1.59
C VAL A 260 10.26 -5.88 0.88
N ASN A 261 11.37 -5.88 1.61
CA ASN A 261 12.70 -5.73 1.03
C ASN A 261 13.05 -6.91 0.10
N THR A 262 12.78 -8.15 0.54
CA THR A 262 13.03 -9.34 -0.30
C THR A 262 12.13 -9.39 -1.53
N PHE A 263 10.87 -8.93 -1.42
CA PHE A 263 9.96 -8.79 -2.55
C PHE A 263 10.49 -7.77 -3.57
N TYR A 264 10.80 -6.54 -3.17
CA TYR A 264 11.31 -5.54 -4.11
C TYR A 264 12.68 -5.89 -4.70
N GLY A 265 13.49 -6.64 -3.96
CA GLY A 265 14.70 -7.26 -4.49
C GLY A 265 14.41 -8.23 -5.65
N SER A 266 13.38 -9.06 -5.52
CA SER A 266 12.93 -9.96 -6.59
C SER A 266 12.33 -9.22 -7.78
N VAL A 267 11.53 -8.18 -7.52
CA VAL A 267 10.97 -7.30 -8.57
C VAL A 267 12.08 -6.67 -9.39
N ARG A 268 13.11 -6.12 -8.75
CA ARG A 268 14.23 -5.51 -9.47
C ARG A 268 14.90 -6.48 -10.44
N ARG A 269 15.15 -7.72 -10.00
CA ARG A 269 15.75 -8.77 -10.84
C ARG A 269 14.82 -9.13 -12.01
N ALA A 270 13.53 -9.29 -11.73
CA ALA A 270 12.52 -9.56 -12.76
C ALA A 270 12.45 -8.46 -13.81
N LEU A 271 12.42 -7.19 -13.39
CA LEU A 271 12.36 -6.06 -14.32
C LEU A 271 13.60 -5.98 -15.22
N VAL A 272 14.80 -6.22 -14.68
CA VAL A 272 16.02 -6.27 -15.49
C VAL A 272 15.91 -7.36 -16.56
N VAL A 273 15.49 -8.57 -16.17
CA VAL A 273 15.33 -9.69 -17.12
C VAL A 273 14.29 -9.37 -18.19
N VAL A 274 13.12 -8.86 -17.82
CA VAL A 274 12.06 -8.51 -18.77
C VAL A 274 12.52 -7.42 -19.73
N ILE A 275 13.16 -6.36 -19.23
CA ILE A 275 13.66 -5.27 -20.08
C ILE A 275 14.69 -5.80 -21.08
N VAL A 276 15.64 -6.62 -20.64
CA VAL A 276 16.67 -7.20 -21.52
C VAL A 276 16.05 -8.12 -22.57
N LEU A 277 15.15 -9.04 -22.17
CA LEU A 277 14.48 -9.95 -23.11
C LEU A 277 13.65 -9.20 -24.14
N ARG A 278 12.89 -8.18 -23.72
CA ARG A 278 12.09 -7.36 -24.63
C ARG A 278 12.98 -6.52 -25.56
N ALA A 279 14.10 -5.98 -25.06
CA ALA A 279 15.05 -5.24 -25.89
C ALA A 279 15.69 -6.13 -26.96
N ILE A 280 16.11 -7.36 -26.60
CA ILE A 280 16.63 -8.35 -27.56
C ILE A 280 15.57 -8.70 -28.60
N GLY A 281 14.33 -8.97 -28.17
CA GLY A 281 13.22 -9.27 -29.08
C GLY A 281 12.94 -8.13 -30.07
N LEU A 282 12.99 -6.87 -29.62
CA LEU A 282 12.85 -5.69 -30.48
C LEU A 282 13.99 -5.58 -31.49
N LEU A 283 15.24 -5.79 -31.07
CA LEU A 283 16.40 -5.76 -31.98
C LEU A 283 16.33 -6.86 -33.03
N LEU A 284 15.93 -8.08 -32.64
CA LEU A 284 15.74 -9.19 -33.57
C LEU A 284 14.59 -8.90 -34.56
N ALA A 285 13.47 -8.36 -34.11
CA ALA A 285 12.35 -7.99 -34.97
C ALA A 285 12.74 -6.90 -35.98
N LEU A 286 13.52 -5.90 -35.56
CA LEU A 286 14.04 -4.87 -36.46
C LEU A 286 15.04 -5.44 -37.46
N GLY A 287 15.91 -6.36 -37.03
CA GLY A 287 16.86 -7.04 -37.90
C GLY A 287 16.18 -7.90 -38.96
N VAL A 288 15.20 -8.72 -38.56
CA VAL A 288 14.41 -9.56 -39.48
C VAL A 288 13.55 -8.70 -40.39
N GLY A 289 12.91 -7.65 -39.87
CA GLY A 289 12.12 -6.71 -40.66
C GLY A 289 12.96 -5.96 -41.70
N GLY A 290 14.14 -5.46 -41.30
CA GLY A 290 15.08 -4.81 -42.21
C GLY A 290 15.62 -5.77 -43.28
N TRP A 291 15.96 -7.00 -42.88
CA TRP A 291 16.34 -8.06 -43.81
C TRP A 291 15.22 -8.40 -44.80
N TRP A 292 13.98 -8.49 -44.32
CA TRP A 292 12.81 -8.76 -45.15
C TRP A 292 12.55 -7.64 -46.16
N VAL A 293 12.58 -6.37 -45.72
CA VAL A 293 12.42 -5.21 -46.61
C VAL A 293 13.51 -5.19 -47.69
N PHE A 294 14.77 -5.42 -47.29
CA PHE A 294 15.89 -5.51 -48.23
C PHE A 294 15.70 -6.62 -49.28
N LEU A 295 15.21 -7.79 -48.89
CA LEU A 295 14.91 -8.90 -49.80
C LEU A 295 13.65 -8.68 -50.66
N SER A 296 12.69 -7.90 -50.17
CA SER A 296 11.42 -7.62 -50.86
C SER A 296 11.57 -6.63 -52.02
N GLY A 297 12.73 -5.97 -52.16
CA GLY A 297 13.01 -5.04 -53.26
C GLY A 297 12.14 -3.77 -53.26
N LEU A 298 11.62 -3.37 -52.10
CA LEU A 298 10.96 -2.08 -51.87
C LEU A 298 12.00 -1.01 -51.51
#